data_AF-A0A840Z128-F1
#
_entry.id   AF-A0A840Z128-F1
#
_cell.length_a   1.000
_cell.length_b   1.000
_cell.length_c   1.000
_cell.angle_alpha   90.00
_cell.angle_beta   90.00
_cell.angle_gamma   90.00
#
_symmetry.space_group_name_H-M   'P 1'
#
loop_
_entity.id
_entity.type
_entity.pdbx_description
1 polymer ?
#
loop_
_entity_poly.entity_id
_entity_poly.type
_entity_poly.pdbx_seq_one_letter_code
_entity_poly.pdbx_strand_id
1 'polypeptide(L)'
;MNEADRFSPERCPRLIIKVGSALLVGKDGEVRRDWLRTLAADIGERKRAGQEIVIVSSGSIAIGARRLGLPGGGRNSLEDAQASAARGQIALAQVWAGVLDEEALDAAQVLVTLGDLEDRRRYLNASATLNRLLSLDVIPIVNENDTVATERIRFGDNDRLAARVAQACGADGVILLSDVDGLYDKNPTHYDDAKLIPVVREIDGEIEDMADTRSASGMGSGGMVSKIEAARIATTVGADLAIVSGKAMNALQQFEQSGHGTVFIGEGTATARKAWLAGGLTDEGVIVIDQGAVKALEHGNSLLPAGCLRIEGEFTRGDMVSIVDSKHNKIARGLVEYDSDDAIQIVGRRSEDIPRILGYAPRSALVHRSHMAVL
;
A
#
# COMPACT_ATOMS: atom_id res chain seq x y z
N MET A 1 2.14 -18.69 20.26
CA MET A 1 1.38 -17.50 19.82
C MET A 1 1.09 -17.72 18.35
N ASN A 2 -0.16 -17.67 17.91
CA ASN A 2 -0.50 -17.80 16.49
C ASN A 2 0.09 -16.58 15.76
N GLU A 3 0.82 -16.77 14.66
CA GLU A 3 1.42 -15.65 13.91
C GLU A 3 0.33 -14.77 13.24
N ALA A 4 -0.90 -15.26 13.11
CA ALA A 4 -2.05 -14.44 12.73
C ALA A 4 -2.33 -13.29 13.72
N ASP A 5 -1.94 -13.42 15.00
CA ASP A 5 -2.08 -12.37 16.01
C ASP A 5 -1.29 -11.11 15.65
N ARG A 6 -0.26 -11.21 14.79
CA ARG A 6 0.46 -10.04 14.27
C ARG A 6 -0.44 -9.10 13.49
N PHE A 7 -1.52 -9.60 12.91
CA PHE A 7 -2.49 -8.84 12.12
C PHE A 7 -3.73 -8.44 12.93
N SER A 8 -3.73 -8.65 14.26
CA SER A 8 -4.84 -8.21 15.12
C SER A 8 -4.92 -6.68 15.17
N PRO A 9 -6.10 -6.09 15.44
CA PRO A 9 -6.26 -4.64 15.57
C PRO A 9 -5.27 -3.98 16.55
N GLU A 10 -4.90 -4.69 17.63
CA GLU A 10 -3.99 -4.17 18.66
C GLU A 10 -2.52 -4.10 18.18
N ARG A 11 -2.10 -5.05 17.34
CA ARG A 11 -0.69 -5.19 16.91
C ARG A 11 -0.44 -4.67 15.50
N CYS A 12 -1.48 -4.61 14.68
CA CYS A 12 -1.47 -4.06 13.34
C CYS A 12 -2.56 -2.97 13.23
N PRO A 13 -2.36 -1.78 13.81
CA PRO A 13 -3.33 -0.70 13.72
C PRO A 13 -3.76 -0.36 12.29
N ARG A 14 -2.85 -0.46 11.31
CA ARG A 14 -3.15 -0.21 9.89
C ARG A 14 -2.85 -1.41 9.01
N LEU A 15 -3.88 -1.91 8.34
CA LEU A 15 -3.86 -3.17 7.59
C LEU A 15 -4.24 -2.97 6.12
N ILE A 16 -3.44 -3.52 5.21
CA ILE A 16 -3.82 -3.70 3.80
C ILE A 16 -4.43 -5.08 3.61
N ILE A 17 -5.59 -5.16 2.97
CA ILE A 17 -6.20 -6.42 2.54
C ILE A 17 -6.25 -6.45 1.02
N LYS A 18 -5.48 -7.35 0.42
CA LYS A 18 -5.50 -7.56 -1.02
C LYS A 18 -6.43 -8.71 -1.38
N VAL A 19 -7.34 -8.46 -2.32
CA VAL A 19 -8.28 -9.45 -2.86
C VAL A 19 -7.95 -9.75 -4.32
N GLY A 20 -7.55 -10.99 -4.61
CA GLY A 20 -7.27 -11.46 -5.96
C GLY A 20 -8.53 -11.67 -6.82
N SER A 21 -8.40 -11.54 -8.14
CA SER A 21 -9.53 -11.69 -9.07
C SER A 21 -10.14 -13.10 -9.04
N ALA A 22 -9.34 -14.13 -8.79
CA ALA A 22 -9.80 -15.53 -8.67
C ALA A 22 -10.71 -15.77 -7.47
N LEU A 23 -10.61 -14.93 -6.43
CA LEU A 23 -11.50 -14.99 -5.27
C LEU A 23 -12.78 -14.19 -5.48
N LEU A 24 -12.66 -13.05 -6.15
CA LEU A 24 -13.76 -12.09 -6.28
C LEU A 24 -14.71 -12.44 -7.42
N VAL A 25 -14.19 -12.96 -8.54
CA VAL A 25 -14.95 -13.21 -9.75
C VAL A 25 -15.12 -14.71 -9.96
N GLY A 26 -16.36 -15.18 -10.04
CA GLY A 26 -16.72 -16.57 -10.29
C GLY A 26 -16.34 -17.03 -11.69
N LYS A 27 -16.42 -18.34 -11.95
CA LYS A 27 -16.16 -18.92 -13.28
C LYS A 27 -17.17 -18.46 -14.34
N ASP A 28 -18.37 -18.14 -13.89
CA ASP A 28 -19.37 -17.48 -14.73
C ASP A 28 -18.89 -16.08 -15.13
N GLY A 29 -18.16 -15.38 -14.26
CA GLY A 29 -17.68 -14.01 -14.43
C GLY A 29 -18.54 -12.99 -13.67
N GLU A 30 -19.44 -13.47 -12.80
CA GLU A 30 -20.11 -12.63 -11.82
C GLU A 30 -19.23 -12.44 -10.58
N VAL A 31 -19.47 -11.35 -9.85
CA VAL A 31 -18.83 -11.15 -8.55
C VAL A 31 -19.45 -12.11 -7.53
N ARG A 32 -18.62 -12.81 -6.76
CA ARG A 32 -19.01 -13.68 -5.64
C ARG A 32 -19.49 -12.83 -4.45
N ARG A 33 -20.66 -12.21 -4.60
CA ARG A 33 -21.21 -11.24 -3.63
C ARG A 33 -21.35 -11.81 -2.22
N ASP A 34 -21.84 -13.03 -2.06
CA ASP A 34 -22.03 -13.63 -0.73
C ASP A 34 -20.70 -13.81 0.00
N TRP A 35 -19.66 -14.26 -0.70
CA TRP A 35 -18.31 -14.32 -0.16
C TRP A 35 -17.80 -12.93 0.23
N LEU A 36 -17.99 -11.95 -0.65
CA LEU A 36 -17.53 -10.58 -0.41
C LEU A 36 -18.23 -9.94 0.80
N ARG A 37 -19.52 -10.21 1.02
CA ARG A 37 -20.26 -9.78 2.21
C ARG A 37 -19.65 -10.32 3.50
N THR A 38 -19.26 -11.59 3.52
CA THR A 38 -18.61 -12.14 4.72
C THR A 38 -17.23 -11.52 4.98
N LEU A 39 -16.50 -11.16 3.93
CA LEU A 39 -15.27 -10.39 4.07
C LEU A 39 -15.54 -8.95 4.56
N ALA A 40 -16.60 -8.30 4.07
CA ALA A 40 -17.01 -6.98 4.55
C ALA A 40 -17.40 -7.01 6.03
N ALA A 41 -18.11 -8.04 6.49
CA ALA A 41 -18.43 -8.25 7.89
C ALA A 41 -17.17 -8.41 8.77
N ASP A 42 -16.18 -9.22 8.33
CA ASP A 42 -14.90 -9.33 9.03
C ASP A 42 -14.18 -7.96 9.12
N ILE A 43 -14.22 -7.17 8.05
CA ILE A 43 -13.67 -5.81 8.01
C ILE A 43 -14.43 -4.88 8.96
N GLY A 44 -15.75 -4.99 9.05
CA GLY A 44 -16.59 -4.25 9.99
C GLY A 44 -16.30 -4.56 11.45
N GLU A 45 -16.02 -5.82 11.80
CA GLU A 45 -15.54 -6.20 13.13
C GLU A 45 -14.19 -5.55 13.45
N ARG A 46 -13.23 -5.60 12.51
CA ARG A 46 -11.89 -5.02 12.67
C ARG A 46 -11.91 -3.50 12.77
N LYS A 47 -12.73 -2.84 11.95
CA LYS A 47 -12.95 -1.38 12.00
C LYS A 47 -13.55 -0.94 13.33
N ARG A 48 -14.54 -1.67 13.86
CA ARG A 48 -15.11 -1.41 15.20
C ARG A 48 -14.08 -1.61 16.32
N ALA A 49 -13.10 -2.48 16.12
CA ALA A 49 -11.96 -2.64 17.02
C ALA A 49 -10.85 -1.58 16.84
N GLY A 50 -11.05 -0.58 15.96
CA GLY A 50 -10.13 0.54 15.77
C GLY A 50 -9.05 0.31 14.71
N GLN A 51 -9.13 -0.77 13.93
CA GLN A 51 -8.16 -1.04 12.87
C GLN A 51 -8.47 -0.18 11.62
N GLU A 52 -7.48 0.56 11.14
CA GLU A 52 -7.55 1.27 9.85
C GLU A 52 -7.31 0.28 8.71
N ILE A 53 -8.22 0.25 7.73
CA ILE A 53 -8.18 -0.74 6.64
C ILE A 53 -8.11 -0.06 5.28
N VAL A 54 -7.24 -0.58 4.41
CA VAL A 54 -7.19 -0.28 2.98
C VAL A 54 -7.38 -1.58 2.20
N ILE A 55 -8.24 -1.55 1.18
CA ILE A 55 -8.48 -2.70 0.32
C ILE A 55 -7.77 -2.49 -1.00
N VAL A 56 -7.06 -3.52 -1.47
CA VAL A 56 -6.48 -3.56 -2.82
C VAL A 56 -7.20 -4.65 -3.60
N SER A 57 -8.06 -4.26 -4.55
CA SER A 57 -8.95 -5.22 -5.22
C SER A 57 -8.58 -5.40 -6.68
N SER A 58 -8.38 -6.64 -7.11
CA SER A 58 -8.36 -6.99 -8.53
C SER A 58 -9.78 -7.25 -9.06
N GLY A 59 -9.90 -7.58 -10.35
CA GLY A 59 -11.13 -8.15 -10.93
C GLY A 59 -11.85 -7.26 -11.94
N SER A 60 -11.48 -5.98 -12.07
CA SER A 60 -12.03 -5.02 -13.05
C SER A 60 -12.07 -5.60 -14.47
N ILE A 61 -10.94 -6.10 -14.97
CA ILE A 61 -10.83 -6.68 -16.31
C ILE A 61 -11.78 -7.87 -16.51
N ALA A 62 -11.81 -8.82 -15.57
CA ALA A 62 -12.65 -10.01 -15.71
C ALA A 62 -14.14 -9.66 -15.76
N ILE A 63 -14.58 -8.73 -14.90
CA ILE A 63 -15.96 -8.25 -14.87
C ILE A 63 -16.30 -7.50 -16.16
N GLY A 64 -15.42 -6.61 -16.62
CA GLY A 64 -15.64 -5.80 -17.81
C GLY A 64 -15.63 -6.61 -19.10
N ALA A 65 -14.70 -7.54 -19.24
CA ALA A 65 -14.58 -8.42 -20.40
C ALA A 65 -15.87 -9.18 -20.67
N ARG A 66 -16.47 -9.75 -19.61
CA ARG A 66 -17.76 -10.44 -19.72
C ARG A 66 -18.87 -9.50 -20.17
N ARG A 67 -18.95 -8.31 -19.57
CA ARG A 67 -19.98 -7.31 -19.91
C ARG A 67 -19.84 -6.75 -21.32
N LEU A 68 -18.63 -6.74 -21.86
CA LEU A 68 -18.34 -6.31 -23.23
C LEU A 68 -18.40 -7.47 -24.24
N GLY A 69 -18.55 -8.71 -23.79
CA GLY A 69 -18.52 -9.89 -24.66
C GLY A 69 -17.14 -10.18 -25.27
N LEU A 70 -16.07 -9.70 -24.64
CA LEU A 70 -14.71 -9.88 -25.14
C LEU A 70 -14.18 -11.29 -24.81
N PRO A 71 -13.64 -12.03 -25.81
CA PRO A 71 -13.10 -13.36 -25.59
C PRO A 71 -11.80 -13.34 -24.77
N GLY A 72 -11.36 -14.52 -24.30
CA GLY A 72 -10.09 -14.65 -23.57
C GLY A 72 -10.03 -13.88 -22.24
N GLY A 73 -11.19 -13.56 -21.65
CA GLY A 73 -11.27 -12.76 -20.42
C GLY A 73 -10.79 -11.33 -20.59
N GLY A 74 -10.85 -10.80 -21.82
CA GLY A 74 -10.51 -9.41 -22.15
C GLY A 74 -9.02 -9.12 -22.17
N ARG A 75 -8.14 -10.13 -22.20
CA ARG A 75 -6.68 -9.95 -22.21
C ARG A 75 -6.00 -10.33 -23.53
N ASN A 76 -6.77 -10.43 -24.62
CA ASN A 76 -6.22 -10.79 -25.93
C ASN A 76 -5.35 -9.68 -26.53
N SER A 77 -5.65 -8.42 -26.21
CA SER A 77 -4.81 -7.26 -26.51
C SER A 77 -4.77 -6.32 -25.31
N LEU A 78 -3.86 -5.34 -25.35
CA LEU A 78 -3.80 -4.30 -24.32
C LEU A 78 -5.07 -3.45 -24.34
N GLU A 79 -5.57 -3.11 -25.52
CA GLU A 79 -6.76 -2.29 -25.72
C GLU A 79 -8.01 -2.99 -25.17
N ASP A 80 -8.16 -4.30 -25.42
CA ASP A 80 -9.24 -5.11 -24.85
C ASP A 80 -9.18 -5.12 -23.32
N ALA A 81 -7.97 -5.21 -22.76
CA ALA A 81 -7.77 -5.26 -21.32
C ALA A 81 -8.06 -3.92 -20.66
N GLN A 82 -7.63 -2.82 -21.28
CA GLN A 82 -7.91 -1.46 -20.81
C GLN A 82 -9.40 -1.11 -20.93
N ALA A 83 -10.05 -1.48 -22.03
CA ALA A 83 -11.50 -1.29 -22.21
C ALA A 83 -12.30 -2.11 -21.18
N SER A 84 -11.88 -3.36 -20.96
CA SER A 84 -12.45 -4.23 -19.94
C SER A 84 -12.25 -3.66 -18.54
N ALA A 85 -11.04 -3.22 -18.20
CA ALA A 85 -10.75 -2.59 -16.92
C ALA A 85 -11.64 -1.36 -16.69
N ALA A 86 -11.69 -0.44 -17.66
CA ALA A 86 -12.50 0.78 -17.55
C ALA A 86 -13.98 0.47 -17.32
N ARG A 87 -14.56 -0.48 -18.07
CA ARG A 87 -15.97 -0.88 -17.90
C ARG A 87 -16.21 -1.59 -16.57
N GLY A 88 -15.33 -2.52 -16.21
CA GLY A 88 -15.49 -3.36 -15.04
C GLY A 88 -15.15 -2.65 -13.73
N GLN A 89 -14.30 -1.62 -13.76
CA GLN A 89 -13.96 -0.83 -12.58
C GLN A 89 -15.19 -0.14 -11.99
N ILE A 90 -16.11 0.36 -12.82
CA ILE A 90 -17.40 0.93 -12.35
C ILE A 90 -18.19 -0.14 -11.58
N ALA A 91 -18.28 -1.35 -12.13
CA ALA A 91 -19.01 -2.45 -11.52
C ALA A 91 -18.36 -2.91 -10.21
N LEU A 92 -17.03 -3.00 -10.20
CA LEU A 92 -16.24 -3.38 -9.04
C LEU A 92 -16.43 -2.38 -7.90
N ALA A 93 -16.33 -1.08 -8.19
CA ALA A 93 -16.55 -0.01 -7.22
C ALA A 93 -17.97 -0.03 -6.65
N GLN A 94 -18.99 -0.22 -7.49
CA GLN A 94 -20.38 -0.35 -7.05
C GLN A 94 -20.59 -1.52 -6.09
N VAL A 95 -19.98 -2.67 -6.37
CA VAL A 95 -20.13 -3.85 -5.51
C VAL A 95 -19.43 -3.65 -4.18
N TRP A 96 -18.20 -3.13 -4.16
CA TRP A 96 -17.49 -2.82 -2.92
C TRP A 96 -18.21 -1.77 -2.08
N ALA A 97 -18.66 -0.67 -2.68
CA ALA A 97 -19.40 0.35 -1.98
C ALA A 97 -20.70 -0.22 -1.36
N GLY A 98 -21.44 -1.05 -2.11
CA GLY A 98 -22.67 -1.65 -1.61
C GLY A 98 -22.48 -2.61 -0.42
N VAL A 99 -21.48 -3.50 -0.47
CA VAL A 99 -21.25 -4.44 0.64
C VAL A 99 -20.65 -3.78 1.89
N LEU A 100 -19.90 -2.69 1.73
CA LEU A 100 -19.38 -1.92 2.85
C LEU A 100 -20.48 -1.04 3.47
N ASP A 101 -21.38 -0.49 2.67
CA ASP A 101 -22.56 0.25 3.14
C ASP A 101 -23.50 -0.64 3.98
N GLU A 102 -23.64 -1.93 3.64
CA GLU A 102 -24.35 -2.93 4.47
C GLU A 102 -23.77 -3.02 5.91
N GLU A 103 -22.48 -2.72 6.10
CA GLU A 103 -21.77 -2.69 7.39
C GLU A 103 -21.60 -1.26 7.95
N ALA A 104 -22.27 -0.26 7.36
CA ALA A 104 -22.14 1.17 7.68
C ALA A 104 -20.70 1.71 7.56
N LEU A 105 -19.97 1.23 6.55
CA LEU A 105 -18.60 1.66 6.25
C LEU A 105 -18.55 2.43 4.93
N ASP A 106 -17.94 3.61 4.96
CA ASP A 106 -17.74 4.43 3.77
C ASP A 106 -16.56 3.92 2.92
N ALA A 107 -16.76 3.86 1.61
CA ALA A 107 -15.74 3.46 0.64
C ALA A 107 -15.29 4.66 -0.22
N ALA A 108 -13.99 4.76 -0.49
CA ALA A 108 -13.44 5.74 -1.44
C ALA A 108 -12.59 5.05 -2.50
N GLN A 109 -12.88 5.31 -3.77
CA GLN A 109 -12.09 4.77 -4.87
C GLN A 109 -10.74 5.50 -5.01
N VAL A 110 -9.67 4.72 -5.17
CA VAL A 110 -8.34 5.23 -5.50
C VAL A 110 -7.79 4.43 -6.68
N LEU A 111 -7.44 5.11 -7.76
CA LEU A 111 -6.78 4.50 -8.92
C LEU A 111 -5.37 5.08 -9.03
N VAL A 112 -4.37 4.20 -9.02
CA VAL A 112 -2.96 4.55 -9.10
C VAL A 112 -2.25 3.55 -9.99
N THR A 113 -1.10 3.91 -10.54
CA THR A 113 -0.20 2.94 -11.14
C THR A 113 0.96 2.57 -10.22
N LEU A 114 1.61 1.43 -10.44
CA LEU A 114 2.89 1.14 -9.77
C LEU A 114 3.91 2.28 -9.94
N GLY A 115 3.99 2.85 -11.15
CA GLY A 115 4.88 3.98 -11.44
C GLY A 115 4.53 5.27 -10.71
N ASP A 116 3.27 5.46 -10.28
CA ASP A 116 2.87 6.59 -9.44
C ASP A 116 3.37 6.43 -8.00
N LEU A 117 3.57 5.18 -7.54
CA LEU A 117 4.08 4.86 -6.21
C LEU A 117 5.61 4.75 -6.16
N GLU A 118 6.27 4.66 -7.32
CA GLU A 118 7.74 4.65 -7.44
C GLU A 118 8.32 6.04 -7.74
N ASP A 119 7.53 6.92 -8.35
CA ASP A 119 7.87 8.33 -8.52
C ASP A 119 7.60 9.12 -7.23
N ARG A 120 8.61 9.82 -6.70
CA ARG A 120 8.51 10.50 -5.39
C ARG A 120 7.42 11.56 -5.34
N ARG A 121 7.25 12.35 -6.40
CA ARG A 121 6.28 13.46 -6.42
C ARG A 121 4.85 12.93 -6.43
N ARG A 122 4.61 11.89 -7.21
CA ARG A 122 3.30 11.22 -7.30
C ARG A 122 3.02 10.39 -6.05
N TYR A 123 4.05 9.76 -5.49
CA TYR A 123 4.00 9.03 -4.22
C TYR A 123 3.49 9.94 -3.08
N LEU A 124 4.02 11.16 -2.95
CA LEU A 124 3.55 12.11 -1.92
C LEU A 124 2.05 12.42 -2.06
N ASN A 125 1.55 12.57 -3.29
CA ASN A 125 0.11 12.79 -3.52
C ASN A 125 -0.74 11.58 -3.13
N ALA A 126 -0.32 10.38 -3.54
CA ALA A 126 -1.03 9.14 -3.21
C ALA A 126 -1.04 8.91 -1.69
N SER A 127 0.12 9.05 -1.05
CA SER A 127 0.30 8.94 0.40
C SER A 127 -0.57 9.95 1.17
N ALA A 128 -0.57 11.22 0.78
CA ALA A 128 -1.37 12.25 1.43
C ALA A 128 -2.88 11.96 1.31
N THR A 129 -3.33 11.51 0.13
CA THR A 129 -4.73 11.16 -0.11
C THR A 129 -5.16 9.95 0.71
N LEU A 130 -4.38 8.87 0.71
CA LEU A 130 -4.65 7.66 1.50
C LEU A 130 -4.72 7.99 2.99
N ASN A 131 -3.74 8.71 3.52
CA ASN A 131 -3.74 9.12 4.93
C ASN A 131 -4.93 10.02 5.27
N ARG A 132 -5.35 10.90 4.36
CA ARG A 132 -6.51 11.75 4.58
C ARG A 132 -7.81 10.94 4.64
N LEU A 133 -8.00 10.00 3.72
CA LEU A 133 -9.16 9.11 3.73
C LEU A 133 -9.24 8.29 5.03
N LEU A 134 -8.12 7.70 5.46
CA LEU A 134 -8.05 6.97 6.73
C LEU A 134 -8.38 7.86 7.93
N SER A 135 -7.87 9.10 7.97
CA SER A 135 -8.21 10.06 9.04
C SER A 135 -9.68 10.49 9.08
N LEU A 136 -10.42 10.25 8.00
CA LEU A 136 -11.85 10.50 7.88
C LEU A 136 -12.67 9.22 8.15
N ASP A 137 -12.01 8.15 8.62
CA ASP A 137 -12.58 6.83 8.87
C ASP A 137 -13.11 6.12 7.61
N VAL A 138 -12.76 6.60 6.42
CA VAL A 138 -13.17 6.04 5.11
C VAL A 138 -12.20 4.94 4.68
N ILE A 139 -12.72 3.84 4.12
CA ILE A 139 -11.94 2.71 3.60
C ILE A 139 -11.55 2.98 2.14
N PRO A 140 -10.25 3.16 1.82
CA PRO A 140 -9.82 3.28 0.43
C PRO A 140 -9.88 1.93 -0.28
N ILE A 141 -10.51 1.91 -1.45
CA ILE A 141 -10.53 0.78 -2.39
C ILE A 141 -9.57 1.12 -3.53
N VAL A 142 -8.36 0.58 -3.43
CA VAL A 142 -7.27 0.80 -4.37
C VAL A 142 -7.30 -0.25 -5.48
N ASN A 143 -7.14 0.19 -6.72
CA ASN A 143 -6.85 -0.69 -7.85
C ASN A 143 -5.87 -0.01 -8.82
N GLU A 144 -5.24 -0.79 -9.69
CA GLU A 144 -4.38 -0.28 -10.75
C GLU A 144 -5.20 0.59 -11.72
N ASN A 145 -4.65 1.73 -12.15
CA ASN A 145 -5.24 2.53 -13.21
C ASN A 145 -4.86 1.97 -14.59
N ASP A 146 -5.48 0.84 -14.94
CA ASP A 146 -5.18 0.07 -16.16
C ASP A 146 -5.21 0.92 -17.44
N THR A 147 -6.05 1.96 -17.52
CA THR A 147 -6.18 2.82 -18.71
C THR A 147 -4.91 3.60 -19.04
N VAL A 148 -4.11 3.98 -18.03
CA VAL A 148 -2.88 4.74 -18.22
C VAL A 148 -1.62 3.93 -17.93
N ALA A 149 -1.78 2.70 -17.44
CA ALA A 149 -0.68 1.75 -17.30
C ALA A 149 -0.15 1.38 -18.69
N THR A 150 1.10 1.76 -18.98
CA THR A 150 1.76 1.50 -20.27
C THR A 150 2.46 0.15 -20.32
N GLU A 151 2.69 -0.48 -19.17
CA GLU A 151 3.24 -1.82 -19.10
C GLU A 151 2.17 -2.87 -19.44
N ARG A 152 2.59 -4.01 -20.00
CA ARG A 152 1.67 -5.13 -20.18
C ARG A 152 1.05 -5.49 -18.84
N ILE A 153 -0.27 -5.50 -18.76
CA ILE A 153 -1.03 -5.92 -17.58
C ILE A 153 -0.60 -7.34 -17.20
N ARG A 154 0.14 -7.50 -16.10
CA ARG A 154 0.62 -8.81 -15.64
C ARG A 154 -0.28 -9.33 -14.52
N PHE A 155 -0.36 -10.65 -14.42
CA PHE A 155 -0.95 -11.25 -13.23
C PHE A 155 0.02 -11.07 -12.06
N GLY A 156 -0.53 -10.74 -10.89
CA GLY A 156 0.26 -10.51 -9.67
C GLY A 156 0.65 -9.05 -9.43
N ASP A 157 0.39 -8.13 -10.37
CA ASP A 157 0.72 -6.70 -10.18
C ASP A 157 0.03 -6.11 -8.95
N ASN A 158 -1.20 -6.53 -8.64
CA ASN A 158 -1.88 -6.07 -7.43
C ASN A 158 -1.27 -6.60 -6.11
N ASP A 159 -0.47 -7.68 -6.14
CA ASP A 159 0.27 -8.11 -4.94
C ASP A 159 1.36 -7.07 -4.61
N ARG A 160 2.11 -6.63 -5.63
CA ARG A 160 3.12 -5.57 -5.51
C ARG A 160 2.50 -4.22 -5.22
N LEU A 161 1.38 -3.91 -5.87
CA LEU A 161 0.60 -2.70 -5.59
C LEU A 161 0.19 -2.66 -4.12
N ALA A 162 -0.26 -3.77 -3.55
CA ALA A 162 -0.63 -3.82 -2.14
C ALA A 162 0.54 -3.53 -1.20
N ALA A 163 1.72 -4.07 -1.48
CA ALA A 163 2.93 -3.76 -0.71
C ALA A 163 3.37 -2.29 -0.87
N ARG A 164 3.26 -1.72 -2.07
CA ARG A 164 3.56 -0.29 -2.32
C ARG A 164 2.54 0.65 -1.68
N VAL A 165 1.27 0.27 -1.64
CA VAL A 165 0.22 1.00 -0.92
C VAL A 165 0.46 0.92 0.59
N ALA A 166 0.89 -0.24 1.10
CA ALA A 166 1.32 -0.41 2.49
C ALA A 166 2.43 0.57 2.83
N GLN A 167 3.46 0.68 1.99
CA GLN A 167 4.53 1.67 2.12
C GLN A 167 3.97 3.11 2.10
N ALA A 168 3.12 3.43 1.11
CA ALA A 168 2.58 4.79 0.92
C ALA A 168 1.73 5.27 2.10
N CYS A 169 0.98 4.39 2.74
CA CYS A 169 0.23 4.74 3.94
C CYS A 169 0.92 4.29 5.23
N GLY A 170 2.14 3.75 5.23
CA GLY A 170 2.80 3.29 6.45
C GLY A 170 1.97 2.27 7.23
N ALA A 171 1.45 1.25 6.54
CA ALA A 171 0.72 0.15 7.16
C ALA A 171 1.67 -0.76 7.95
N ASP A 172 1.14 -1.38 9.00
CA ASP A 172 1.86 -2.33 9.85
C ASP A 172 1.83 -3.76 9.28
N GLY A 173 0.83 -4.04 8.44
CA GLY A 173 0.66 -5.36 7.84
C GLY A 173 -0.07 -5.38 6.50
N VAL A 174 0.18 -6.45 5.75
CA VAL A 174 -0.48 -6.77 4.48
C VAL A 174 -0.99 -8.21 4.53
N ILE A 175 -2.27 -8.42 4.27
CA ILE A 175 -2.84 -9.76 4.03
C ILE A 175 -3.14 -9.91 2.54
N LEU A 176 -2.46 -10.85 1.89
CA LEU A 176 -2.76 -11.29 0.53
C LEU A 176 -3.73 -12.46 0.58
N LEU A 177 -5.03 -12.18 0.38
CA LEU A 177 -6.02 -13.23 0.18
C LEU A 177 -5.86 -13.81 -1.23
N SER A 178 -5.50 -15.09 -1.30
CA SER A 178 -5.24 -15.82 -2.54
C SER A 178 -6.05 -17.10 -2.67
N ASP A 179 -6.01 -17.67 -3.86
CA ASP A 179 -6.40 -19.04 -4.19
C ASP A 179 -5.39 -20.12 -3.73
N VAL A 180 -4.22 -19.72 -3.24
CA VAL A 180 -3.26 -20.57 -2.53
C VAL A 180 -3.33 -20.24 -1.04
N ASP A 181 -3.00 -21.21 -0.21
CA ASP A 181 -3.05 -21.09 1.25
C ASP A 181 -1.72 -20.72 1.90
N GLY A 182 -0.64 -20.63 1.13
CA GLY A 182 0.65 -20.07 1.55
C GLY A 182 1.81 -20.51 0.66
N LEU A 183 3.03 -20.28 1.13
CA LEU A 183 4.28 -20.76 0.55
C LEU A 183 4.57 -22.18 1.06
N TYR A 184 5.00 -23.05 0.17
CA TYR A 184 5.41 -24.41 0.48
C TYR A 184 6.89 -24.59 0.19
N ASP A 185 7.54 -25.55 0.86
CA ASP A 185 8.93 -25.95 0.62
C ASP A 185 9.17 -26.46 -0.82
N LYS A 186 8.11 -26.90 -1.49
CA LYS A 186 8.06 -27.30 -2.91
C LYS A 186 6.62 -27.20 -3.42
N ASN A 187 6.44 -27.20 -4.74
CA ASN A 187 5.13 -27.00 -5.34
C ASN A 187 4.12 -28.13 -4.95
N PRO A 188 3.06 -27.81 -4.18
CA PRO A 188 2.10 -28.82 -3.69
C PRO A 188 1.25 -29.44 -4.80
N THR A 189 1.24 -28.89 -6.02
CA THR A 189 0.57 -29.55 -7.16
C THR A 189 1.36 -30.70 -7.76
N HIS A 190 2.65 -30.80 -7.43
CA HIS A 190 3.57 -31.81 -7.97
C HIS A 190 4.08 -32.77 -6.90
N TYR A 191 4.04 -32.38 -5.63
CA TYR A 191 4.58 -33.14 -4.52
C TYR A 191 3.54 -33.26 -3.41
N ASP A 192 3.02 -34.48 -3.20
CA ASP A 192 2.02 -34.76 -2.17
C ASP A 192 2.56 -34.57 -0.74
N ASP A 193 3.89 -34.59 -0.59
CA ASP A 193 4.59 -34.38 0.68
C ASP A 193 5.09 -32.94 0.86
N ALA A 194 4.59 -31.99 0.05
CA ALA A 194 4.85 -30.56 0.22
C ALA A 194 4.35 -30.06 1.57
N LYS A 195 5.16 -29.24 2.24
CA LYS A 195 4.87 -28.70 3.57
C LYS A 195 4.76 -27.19 3.51
N LEU A 196 3.67 -26.68 4.07
CA LEU A 196 3.45 -25.26 4.26
C LEU A 196 4.57 -24.69 5.15
N ILE A 197 5.12 -23.56 4.75
CA ILE A 197 6.07 -22.77 5.53
C ILE A 197 5.24 -21.76 6.32
N PRO A 198 5.08 -21.90 7.65
CA PRO A 198 4.21 -21.01 8.42
C PRO A 198 4.81 -19.60 8.60
N VAL A 199 6.14 -19.50 8.66
CA VAL A 199 6.85 -18.26 8.96
C VAL A 199 8.12 -18.14 8.12
N VAL A 200 8.33 -16.95 7.55
CA VAL A 200 9.55 -16.56 6.85
C VAL A 200 10.10 -15.31 7.53
N ARG A 201 11.32 -15.40 8.08
CA ARG A 201 11.99 -14.28 8.76
C ARG A 201 12.90 -13.48 7.84
N GLU A 202 13.47 -14.15 6.86
CA GLU A 202 14.39 -13.60 5.88
C GLU A 202 14.01 -14.17 4.51
N ILE A 203 14.05 -13.32 3.48
CA ILE A 203 13.78 -13.73 2.10
C ILE A 203 15.11 -13.83 1.37
N ASP A 204 15.74 -15.00 1.50
CA ASP A 204 16.99 -15.37 0.86
C ASP A 204 16.76 -16.09 -0.49
N GLY A 205 17.85 -16.57 -1.10
CA GLY A 205 17.78 -17.29 -2.36
C GLY A 205 17.00 -18.61 -2.28
N GLU A 206 16.98 -19.28 -1.12
CA GLU A 206 16.22 -20.53 -0.95
C GLU A 206 14.71 -20.25 -1.02
N ILE A 207 14.25 -19.19 -0.35
CA ILE A 207 12.85 -18.75 -0.40
C ILE A 207 12.46 -18.32 -1.82
N GLU A 208 13.34 -17.62 -2.55
CA GLU A 208 13.10 -17.25 -3.94
C GLU A 208 13.00 -18.46 -4.87
N ASP A 209 13.91 -19.42 -4.73
CA ASP A 209 13.92 -20.65 -5.52
C ASP A 209 12.64 -21.49 -5.31
N MET A 210 12.06 -21.47 -4.11
CA MET A 210 10.78 -22.15 -3.83
C MET A 210 9.64 -21.62 -4.71
N ALA A 211 9.64 -20.33 -5.08
CA ALA A 211 8.65 -19.75 -5.98
C ALA A 211 8.90 -20.03 -7.46
N ASP A 212 10.13 -20.35 -7.86
CA ASP A 212 10.55 -20.57 -9.25
C ASP A 212 10.50 -22.05 -9.70
N THR A 213 9.93 -22.93 -8.86
CA THR A 213 9.77 -24.37 -9.17
C THR A 213 8.68 -24.61 -10.23
N ARG A 214 9.02 -24.33 -11.51
CA ARG A 214 8.36 -24.71 -12.78
C ARG A 214 6.83 -24.86 -12.69
N SER A 215 6.10 -23.76 -12.85
CA SER A 215 4.66 -23.80 -13.16
C SER A 215 4.41 -24.51 -14.51
N ALA A 216 3.99 -25.78 -14.47
CA ALA A 216 3.79 -26.68 -15.62
C ALA A 216 2.51 -26.44 -16.44
N SER A 217 2.12 -25.19 -16.65
CA SER A 217 1.18 -24.85 -17.72
C SER A 217 1.68 -23.58 -18.37
N GLY A 218 1.74 -23.51 -19.70
CA GLY A 218 2.13 -22.33 -20.47
C GLY A 218 1.20 -21.11 -20.30
N MET A 219 0.45 -21.04 -19.20
CA MET A 219 -0.37 -19.94 -18.69
C MET A 219 -0.02 -19.59 -17.23
N GLY A 220 1.06 -20.16 -16.66
CA GLY A 220 1.51 -19.99 -15.27
C GLY A 220 2.04 -18.60 -14.98
N SER A 221 1.13 -17.70 -14.64
CA SER A 221 1.40 -16.28 -14.52
C SER A 221 1.90 -15.91 -13.11
N GLY A 222 3.19 -16.13 -12.81
CA GLY A 222 3.93 -15.43 -11.75
C GLY A 222 3.35 -15.42 -10.32
N GLY A 223 2.46 -16.36 -9.98
CA GLY A 223 1.58 -16.23 -8.82
C GLY A 223 2.30 -16.21 -7.47
N MET A 224 3.28 -17.10 -7.25
CA MET A 224 4.06 -17.12 -6.01
C MET A 224 5.22 -16.11 -6.06
N VAL A 225 5.90 -16.00 -7.20
CA VAL A 225 7.00 -15.03 -7.40
C VAL A 225 6.56 -13.61 -7.05
N SER A 226 5.41 -13.16 -7.57
CA SER A 226 4.85 -11.83 -7.26
C SER A 226 4.48 -11.65 -5.78
N LYS A 227 4.09 -12.71 -5.08
CA LYS A 227 3.80 -12.67 -3.64
C LYS A 227 5.07 -12.56 -2.80
N ILE A 228 6.15 -13.26 -3.20
CA ILE A 228 7.45 -13.12 -2.56
C ILE A 228 8.04 -11.72 -2.82
N GLU A 229 7.88 -11.18 -4.03
CA GLU A 229 8.29 -9.80 -4.34
C GLU A 229 7.50 -8.79 -3.49
N ALA A 230 6.17 -8.97 -3.37
CA ALA A 230 5.35 -8.18 -2.47
C ALA A 230 5.78 -8.31 -1.00
N ALA A 231 6.09 -9.52 -0.54
CA ALA A 231 6.62 -9.77 0.80
C ALA A 231 7.92 -8.99 1.03
N ARG A 232 8.86 -9.06 0.08
CA ARG A 232 10.12 -8.31 0.13
C ARG A 232 9.90 -6.81 0.24
N ILE A 233 8.99 -6.24 -0.57
CA ILE A 233 8.66 -4.81 -0.50
C ILE A 233 8.08 -4.44 0.87
N ALA A 234 7.13 -5.23 1.37
CA ALA A 234 6.46 -4.97 2.65
C ALA A 234 7.41 -5.09 3.85
N THR A 235 8.21 -6.18 3.90
CA THR A 235 9.12 -6.42 5.02
C THR A 235 10.28 -5.43 5.06
N THR A 236 10.71 -4.92 3.90
CA THR A 236 11.75 -3.86 3.81
C THR A 236 11.28 -2.55 4.43
N VAL A 237 9.97 -2.28 4.49
CA VAL A 237 9.39 -1.11 5.16
C VAL A 237 8.90 -1.42 6.59
N GLY A 238 9.17 -2.65 7.05
CA GLY A 238 8.85 -3.14 8.39
C GLY A 238 7.40 -3.57 8.59
N ALA A 239 6.64 -3.74 7.51
CA ALA A 239 5.30 -4.31 7.56
C ALA A 239 5.37 -5.84 7.47
N ASP A 240 4.62 -6.53 8.33
CA ASP A 240 4.43 -7.98 8.21
C ASP A 240 3.56 -8.28 6.97
N LEU A 241 3.80 -9.41 6.29
CA LEU A 241 2.95 -9.83 5.17
C LEU A 241 2.47 -11.28 5.34
N ALA A 242 1.17 -11.53 5.20
CA ALA A 242 0.61 -12.88 5.20
C ALA A 242 0.11 -13.28 3.81
N ILE A 243 0.43 -14.50 3.39
CA ILE A 243 -0.24 -15.19 2.28
C ILE A 243 -1.23 -16.16 2.88
N VAL A 244 -2.51 -15.98 2.57
CA VAL A 244 -3.61 -16.72 3.19
C VAL A 244 -4.64 -17.13 2.14
N SER A 245 -5.25 -18.30 2.32
CA SER A 245 -6.38 -18.71 1.49
C SER A 245 -7.59 -17.83 1.74
N GLY A 246 -8.06 -17.16 0.69
CA GLY A 246 -9.32 -16.42 0.71
C GLY A 246 -10.52 -17.23 0.21
N LYS A 247 -10.42 -18.56 0.08
CA LYS A 247 -11.51 -19.37 -0.51
C LYS A 247 -12.73 -19.50 0.42
N ALA A 248 -12.48 -19.58 1.71
CA ALA A 248 -13.50 -19.73 2.73
C ALA A 248 -14.31 -18.44 2.92
N MET A 249 -15.54 -18.57 3.40
CA MET A 249 -16.30 -17.44 3.94
C MET A 249 -15.61 -16.94 5.21
N ASN A 250 -15.76 -15.65 5.52
CA ASN A 250 -15.13 -15.02 6.69
C ASN A 250 -13.61 -15.30 6.75
N ALA A 251 -12.93 -15.06 5.61
CA ALA A 251 -11.53 -15.47 5.43
C ALA A 251 -10.56 -14.87 6.47
N LEU A 252 -10.81 -13.65 6.96
CA LEU A 252 -9.94 -13.04 7.97
C LEU A 252 -10.16 -13.70 9.33
N GLN A 253 -11.42 -13.97 9.69
CA GLN A 253 -11.74 -14.70 10.92
C GLN A 253 -11.17 -16.13 10.89
N GLN A 254 -11.27 -16.82 9.76
CA GLN A 254 -10.69 -18.16 9.57
C GLN A 254 -9.18 -18.15 9.74
N PHE A 255 -8.49 -17.14 9.19
CA PHE A 255 -7.05 -16.99 9.37
C PHE A 255 -6.66 -16.76 10.84
N GLU A 256 -7.39 -15.88 11.52
CA GLU A 256 -7.16 -15.56 12.92
C GLU A 256 -7.33 -16.78 13.84
N GLN A 257 -8.33 -17.61 13.58
CA GLN A 257 -8.60 -18.82 14.35
C GLN A 257 -7.61 -19.96 14.05
N SER A 258 -7.30 -20.18 12.77
CA SER A 258 -6.50 -21.34 12.34
C SER A 258 -4.98 -21.07 12.36
N GLY A 259 -4.57 -19.84 12.09
CA GLY A 259 -3.17 -19.51 11.80
C GLY A 259 -2.65 -20.13 10.50
N HIS A 260 -3.54 -20.68 9.67
CA HIS A 260 -3.14 -21.38 8.45
C HIS A 260 -2.80 -20.38 7.35
N GLY A 261 -1.50 -20.25 7.09
CA GLY A 261 -0.94 -19.28 6.14
C GLY A 261 0.58 -19.25 6.23
N THR A 262 1.20 -18.41 5.42
CA THR A 262 2.61 -18.05 5.56
C THR A 262 2.73 -16.59 5.97
N VAL A 263 3.45 -16.33 7.06
CA VAL A 263 3.72 -14.96 7.55
C VAL A 263 5.19 -14.60 7.32
N PHE A 264 5.43 -13.56 6.53
CA PHE A 264 6.71 -12.90 6.34
C PHE A 264 6.86 -11.80 7.36
N ILE A 265 7.93 -11.84 8.15
CA ILE A 265 8.13 -10.91 9.26
C ILE A 265 8.92 -9.69 8.78
N GLY A 266 8.38 -8.49 9.01
CA GLY A 266 9.05 -7.23 8.76
C GLY A 266 10.05 -6.87 9.86
N GLU A 267 11.19 -6.32 9.49
CA GLU A 267 12.11 -5.70 10.45
C GLU A 267 11.56 -4.33 10.85
N GLY A 268 11.26 -4.13 12.14
CA GLY A 268 10.39 -3.05 12.66
C GLY A 268 10.38 -1.70 11.90
N THR A 269 9.17 -1.17 11.68
CA THR A 269 8.81 -0.01 10.84
C THR A 269 9.70 1.23 11.00
N ALA A 270 10.17 1.54 12.22
CA ALA A 270 11.02 2.70 12.49
C ALA A 270 12.41 2.58 11.83
N THR A 271 13.02 1.41 11.86
CA THR A 271 14.35 1.14 11.28
C THR A 271 14.29 1.15 9.77
N ALA A 272 13.27 0.50 9.22
CA ALA A 272 13.00 0.39 7.80
C ALA A 272 12.72 1.74 7.14
N ARG A 273 11.94 2.60 7.80
CA ARG A 273 11.67 3.96 7.35
C ARG A 273 12.90 4.86 7.39
N LYS A 274 13.73 4.72 8.43
CA LYS A 274 15.06 5.36 8.47
C LYS A 274 15.92 4.86 7.31
N ALA A 275 15.91 3.57 7.00
CA ALA A 275 16.68 2.98 5.91
C ALA A 275 16.23 3.49 4.52
N TRP A 276 14.92 3.60 4.27
CA TRP A 276 14.38 4.12 3.00
C TRP A 276 14.75 5.60 2.78
N LEU A 277 14.67 6.42 3.84
CA LEU A 277 15.05 7.84 3.76
C LEU A 277 16.58 8.04 3.80
N ALA A 278 17.35 7.13 4.39
CA ALA A 278 18.81 7.18 4.45
C ALA A 278 19.50 6.57 3.23
N GLY A 279 18.82 5.68 2.50
CA GLY A 279 19.36 4.93 1.36
C GLY A 279 19.68 5.82 0.16
N GLY A 280 20.96 6.17 0.01
CA GLY A 280 21.56 6.59 -1.27
C GLY A 280 21.18 7.97 -1.81
N LEU A 281 20.49 8.81 -1.02
CA LEU A 281 20.06 10.13 -1.47
C LEU A 281 21.02 11.24 -1.01
N THR A 282 21.50 12.02 -1.96
CA THR A 282 22.10 13.34 -1.68
C THR A 282 21.02 14.27 -1.12
N ASP A 283 21.40 15.04 -0.12
CA ASP A 283 20.58 16.16 0.34
C ASP A 283 20.62 17.24 -0.74
N GLU A 284 19.48 17.54 -1.37
CA GLU A 284 19.37 18.58 -2.41
C GLU A 284 19.20 19.98 -1.77
N GLY A 285 18.85 20.05 -0.48
CA GLY A 285 18.78 21.29 0.27
C GLY A 285 18.71 21.12 1.78
N VAL A 286 18.68 22.25 2.49
CA VAL A 286 18.66 22.34 3.95
C VAL A 286 17.52 23.25 4.42
N ILE A 287 16.75 22.76 5.39
CA ILE A 287 15.75 23.55 6.11
C ILE A 287 16.28 23.80 7.52
N VAL A 288 16.48 25.07 7.86
CA VAL A 288 16.94 25.49 9.19
C VAL A 288 15.73 25.80 10.05
N ILE A 289 15.64 25.19 11.23
CA ILE A 289 14.45 25.26 12.09
C ILE A 289 14.75 25.87 13.46
N ASP A 290 13.71 26.40 14.09
CA ASP A 290 13.79 26.91 15.46
C ASP A 290 13.72 25.80 16.52
N GLN A 291 13.95 26.16 17.78
CA GLN A 291 13.92 25.19 18.88
C GLN A 291 12.53 24.63 19.20
N GLY A 292 11.46 25.35 18.84
CA GLY A 292 10.10 24.84 18.98
C GLY A 292 9.82 23.72 17.97
N ALA A 293 10.25 23.90 16.74
CA ALA A 293 10.20 22.90 15.69
C ALA A 293 11.06 21.69 16.04
N VAL A 294 12.29 21.86 16.54
CA VAL A 294 13.15 20.73 17.00
C VAL A 294 12.37 19.85 17.98
N LYS A 295 11.81 20.44 19.04
CA LYS A 295 10.98 19.71 20.01
C LYS A 295 9.77 19.06 19.35
N ALA A 296 9.10 19.74 18.42
CA ALA A 296 7.95 19.18 17.74
C ALA A 296 8.32 17.91 16.94
N LEU A 297 9.47 17.90 16.26
CA LEU A 297 9.95 16.74 15.50
C LEU A 297 10.34 15.58 16.44
N GLU A 298 10.96 15.87 17.58
CA GLU A 298 11.27 14.86 18.61
C GLU A 298 10.02 14.15 19.14
N HIS A 299 8.87 14.84 19.17
CA HIS A 299 7.58 14.26 19.52
C HIS A 299 6.84 13.62 18.33
N GLY A 300 7.50 13.47 17.18
CA GLY A 300 6.94 12.82 15.99
C GLY A 300 5.96 13.68 15.18
N ASN A 301 5.98 15.01 15.33
CA ASN A 301 5.15 15.92 14.55
C ASN A 301 5.76 16.24 13.19
N SER A 302 4.92 16.75 12.28
CA SER A 302 5.36 17.25 10.98
C SER A 302 6.09 18.59 11.13
N LEU A 303 6.99 18.90 10.20
CA LEU A 303 7.60 20.22 10.12
C LEU A 303 6.63 21.19 9.42
N LEU A 304 6.15 22.20 10.16
CA LEU A 304 5.32 23.27 9.61
C LEU A 304 6.19 24.47 9.20
N PRO A 305 5.77 25.26 8.19
CA PRO A 305 6.51 26.46 7.78
C PRO A 305 6.75 27.47 8.92
N ALA A 306 5.81 27.56 9.88
CA ALA A 306 5.90 28.45 11.03
C ALA A 306 7.16 28.25 11.89
N GLY A 307 7.67 27.03 11.98
CA GLY A 307 8.87 26.70 12.75
C GLY A 307 10.17 26.72 11.95
N CYS A 308 10.11 27.16 10.69
CA CYS A 308 11.26 27.27 9.81
C CYS A 308 11.84 28.68 9.88
N LEU A 309 13.17 28.77 9.95
CA LEU A 309 13.94 30.02 10.01
C LEU A 309 14.42 30.46 8.63
N ARG A 310 14.88 29.51 7.80
CA ARG A 310 15.31 29.75 6.43
C ARG A 310 15.44 28.45 5.62
N ILE A 311 15.49 28.60 4.31
CA ILE A 311 15.75 27.55 3.33
C ILE A 311 17.12 27.81 2.71
N GLU A 312 17.92 26.76 2.51
CA GLU A 312 19.23 26.81 1.83
C GLU A 312 19.26 25.75 0.71
N GLY A 313 19.77 26.13 -0.47
CA GLY A 313 19.80 25.29 -1.65
C GLY A 313 18.57 25.42 -2.55
N GLU A 314 18.60 24.73 -3.68
CA GLU A 314 17.52 24.64 -4.65
C GLU A 314 17.01 23.20 -4.69
N PHE A 315 15.71 23.05 -4.52
CA PHE A 315 15.08 21.74 -4.53
C PHE A 315 13.66 21.86 -5.04
N THR A 316 13.15 20.74 -5.49
CA THR A 316 11.78 20.59 -5.91
C THR A 316 11.02 19.69 -4.94
N ARG A 317 9.71 19.77 -4.98
CA ARG A 317 8.84 18.87 -4.23
C ARG A 317 9.23 17.41 -4.48
N GLY A 318 9.28 16.63 -3.41
CA GLY A 318 9.69 15.23 -3.43
C GLY A 318 11.19 15.00 -3.35
N ASP A 319 12.01 16.05 -3.36
CA ASP A 319 13.44 15.94 -3.11
C ASP A 319 13.73 15.74 -1.62
N MET A 320 14.87 15.10 -1.35
CA MET A 320 15.34 14.86 0.01
C MET A 320 16.04 16.12 0.54
N VAL A 321 15.61 16.57 1.71
CA VAL A 321 16.19 17.73 2.39
C VAL A 321 16.70 17.35 3.78
N SER A 322 17.82 17.96 4.19
CA SER A 322 18.32 17.92 5.55
C SER A 322 17.58 18.95 6.41
N ILE A 323 17.17 18.56 7.61
CA ILE A 323 16.54 19.45 8.59
C ILE A 323 17.54 19.67 9.73
N VAL A 324 17.93 20.92 9.95
CA VAL A 324 18.99 21.29 10.90
C VAL A 324 18.54 22.35 11.89
N ASP A 325 19.10 22.34 13.09
CA ASP A 325 18.88 23.43 14.05
C ASP A 325 19.66 24.71 13.68
N SER A 326 19.44 25.78 14.44
CA SER A 326 20.18 27.05 14.29
C SER A 326 21.72 26.95 14.39
N LYS A 327 22.26 25.84 14.93
CA LYS A 327 23.70 25.56 15.04
C LYS A 327 24.19 24.60 13.94
N HIS A 328 23.35 24.29 12.96
CA HIS A 328 23.59 23.32 11.89
C HIS A 328 23.78 21.86 12.36
N ASN A 329 23.28 21.52 13.56
CA ASN A 329 23.19 20.11 13.95
C ASN A 329 22.07 19.45 13.14
N LYS A 330 22.34 18.29 12.55
CA LYS A 330 21.33 17.51 11.82
C LYS A 330 20.31 16.93 12.80
N ILE A 331 19.04 17.26 12.59
CA ILE A 331 17.91 16.82 13.43
C ILE A 331 17.13 15.72 12.72
N ALA A 332 16.87 15.91 11.43
CA ALA A 332 16.10 14.98 10.64
C ALA A 332 16.46 15.07 9.15
N ARG A 333 15.96 14.13 8.36
CA ARG A 333 15.90 14.21 6.89
C ARG A 333 14.49 13.87 6.43
N GLY A 334 14.03 14.41 5.32
CA GLY A 334 12.73 14.04 4.78
C GLY A 334 12.45 14.58 3.39
N LEU A 335 11.30 14.18 2.84
CA LEU A 335 10.84 14.64 1.53
C LEU A 335 10.07 15.96 1.69
N VAL A 336 10.46 16.97 0.93
CA VAL A 336 9.83 18.29 0.97
C VAL A 336 8.53 18.34 0.16
N GLU A 337 7.52 19.05 0.68
CA GLU A 337 6.19 19.15 0.07
C GLU A 337 6.01 20.39 -0.83
N TYR A 338 7.03 21.24 -0.93
CA TYR A 338 7.06 22.47 -1.70
C TYR A 338 8.38 22.60 -2.46
N ASP A 339 8.34 23.25 -3.61
CA ASP A 339 9.56 23.70 -4.30
C ASP A 339 10.26 24.79 -3.46
N SER A 340 11.57 24.98 -3.62
CA SER A 340 12.34 25.92 -2.82
C SER A 340 11.80 27.35 -2.89
N ASP A 341 11.34 27.80 -4.07
CA ASP A 341 10.78 29.14 -4.28
C ASP A 341 9.50 29.38 -3.46
N ASP A 342 8.63 28.38 -3.39
CA ASP A 342 7.41 28.43 -2.58
C ASP A 342 7.75 28.30 -1.09
N ALA A 343 8.66 27.39 -0.74
CA ALA A 343 9.12 27.17 0.62
C ALA A 343 9.70 28.47 1.23
N ILE A 344 10.53 29.20 0.48
CA ILE A 344 11.12 30.50 0.87
C ILE A 344 10.03 31.52 1.20
N GLN A 345 8.96 31.59 0.42
CA GLN A 345 7.88 32.55 0.64
C GLN A 345 7.07 32.29 1.91
N ILE A 346 6.97 31.02 2.33
CA ILE A 346 6.14 30.60 3.48
C ILE A 346 6.93 30.36 4.77
N VAL A 347 8.26 30.51 4.77
CA VAL A 347 9.09 30.42 5.98
C VAL A 347 8.56 31.34 7.09
N GLY A 348 8.39 30.78 8.29
CA GLY A 348 7.91 31.50 9.46
C GLY A 348 6.42 31.88 9.40
N ARG A 349 5.67 31.41 8.40
CA ARG A 349 4.25 31.73 8.21
C ARG A 349 3.36 30.66 8.82
N ARG A 350 2.18 31.09 9.28
CA ARG A 350 1.14 30.17 9.76
C ARG A 350 0.44 29.52 8.57
N SER A 351 -0.04 28.29 8.76
CA SER A 351 -0.69 27.52 7.70
C SER A 351 -1.91 28.22 7.08
N GLU A 352 -2.60 29.06 7.87
CA GLU A 352 -3.74 29.88 7.44
C GLU A 352 -3.37 30.99 6.43
N ASP A 353 -2.11 31.45 6.44
CA ASP A 353 -1.63 32.50 5.53
C ASP A 353 -1.14 31.95 4.18
N ILE A 354 -0.75 30.67 4.14
CA ILE A 354 -0.13 30.04 2.96
C ILE A 354 -0.97 30.20 1.68
N PRO A 355 -2.31 29.97 1.67
CA PRO A 355 -3.08 30.06 0.44
C PRO A 355 -3.05 31.46 -0.17
N ARG A 356 -3.01 32.49 0.68
CA ARG A 356 -2.92 33.89 0.26
C ARG A 356 -1.54 34.24 -0.29
N ILE A 357 -0.48 33.63 0.26
CA ILE A 357 0.90 33.87 -0.16
C ILE A 357 1.18 33.20 -1.50
N LEU A 358 0.82 31.92 -1.63
CA LEU A 358 1.16 31.11 -2.81
C LEU A 358 0.10 31.16 -3.93
N GLY A 359 -1.12 31.60 -3.62
CA GLY A 359 -2.22 31.67 -4.58
C GLY A 359 -2.87 30.32 -4.89
N TYR A 360 -2.55 29.26 -4.14
CA TYR A 360 -3.13 27.92 -4.31
C TYR A 360 -3.32 27.20 -2.96
N ALA A 361 -4.05 26.08 -2.97
CA ALA A 361 -4.38 25.34 -1.76
C ALA A 361 -3.12 24.78 -1.05
N PRO A 362 -2.98 24.96 0.28
CA PRO A 362 -1.75 24.63 0.97
C PRO A 362 -1.64 23.12 1.16
N ARG A 363 -0.40 22.62 1.23
CA ARG A 363 -0.11 21.28 1.76
C ARG A 363 -0.14 21.31 3.28
N SER A 364 -0.38 20.15 3.89
CA SER A 364 -0.56 20.01 5.34
C SER A 364 0.70 20.32 6.16
N ALA A 365 1.88 20.21 5.56
CA ALA A 365 3.18 20.46 6.20
C ALA A 365 4.24 20.84 5.16
N LEU A 366 5.37 21.40 5.60
CA LEU A 366 6.56 21.60 4.76
C LEU A 366 7.30 20.28 4.53
N VAL A 367 7.43 19.48 5.60
CA VAL A 367 7.85 18.07 5.56
C VAL A 367 6.91 17.28 6.45
N HIS A 368 6.18 16.33 5.88
CA HIS A 368 5.21 15.55 6.63
C HIS A 368 5.90 14.50 7.53
N ARG A 369 5.36 14.28 8.74
CA ARG A 369 5.88 13.28 9.70
C ARG A 369 5.85 11.84 9.20
N SER A 370 5.21 11.55 8.06
CA SER A 370 5.22 10.23 7.40
C SER A 370 6.33 10.09 6.36
N HIS A 371 6.99 11.19 6.00
CA HIS A 371 8.07 11.24 5.00
C HIS A 371 9.35 11.82 5.59
N MET A 372 9.52 11.71 6.90
CA MET A 372 10.65 12.23 7.67
C MET A 372 11.29 11.15 8.56
N ALA A 373 12.61 11.18 8.71
CA ALA A 373 13.36 10.37 9.66
C ALA A 373 14.11 11.31 10.60
N VAL A 374 13.79 11.26 11.89
CA VAL A 374 14.56 11.94 12.95
C VAL A 374 15.82 11.12 13.21
N LEU A 375 16.97 11.80 13.29
CA LEU A 375 18.29 11.18 13.34
C LEU A 375 18.69 10.77 14.76
#